data_AF-A0A2J5PME6-F1
#
_entry.id   AF-A0A2J5PME6-F1
#
_cell.length_a   1.000
_cell.length_b   1.000
_cell.length_c   1.000
_cell.angle_alpha   90.00
_cell.angle_beta   90.00
_cell.angle_gamma   90.00
#
_symmetry.space_group_name_H-M   'P 1'
#
loop_
_entity.id
_entity.type
_entity.pdbx_description
1 polymer ?
#
loop_
_entity_poly.entity_id
_entity_poly.type
_entity_poly.pdbx_seq_one_letter_code
_entity_poly.pdbx_strand_id
1 'polypeptide(L)'
;ILRHVREAAQILAKDYGVGSDVYSVTSFTELARDGQDCERWNMLHPLETPRVPYIAQVMNDAPAVASTDYMKLFAEQVRTYVPADDYRVLGTDGFGRSDSRENLRHHFEVDASYVVVAALGELAKRGEIDKKVVAEAITKFNIDADKVNPRLA
;
A
#
# COMPACT_ATOMS: atom_id res chain seq x y z
N ILE A 1 7.54 9.52 2.26
CA ILE A 1 6.19 9.06 1.84
C ILE A 1 5.21 8.87 3.02
N LEU A 2 5.60 8.34 4.19
CA LEU A 2 4.68 8.14 5.33
C LEU A 2 3.77 9.34 5.67
N ARG A 3 4.27 10.58 5.67
CA ARG A 3 3.43 11.76 5.91
C ARG A 3 2.30 11.95 4.88
N HIS A 4 2.52 11.53 3.63
CA HIS A 4 1.52 11.57 2.55
C HIS A 4 0.49 10.45 2.71
N VAL A 5 0.91 9.30 3.23
CA VAL A 5 -0.04 8.24 3.66
C VAL A 5 -0.92 8.73 4.81
N ARG A 6 -0.35 9.46 5.78
CA ARG A 6 -1.13 10.10 6.87
C ARG A 6 -2.12 11.13 6.34
N GLU A 7 -1.73 11.91 5.33
CA GLU A 7 -2.63 12.85 4.66
C GLU A 7 -3.77 12.12 3.93
N ALA A 8 -3.46 11.04 3.20
CA ALA A 8 -4.46 10.19 2.57
C ALA A 8 -5.46 9.61 3.59
N ALA A 9 -5.00 9.19 4.76
CA ALA A 9 -5.87 8.73 5.85
C ALA A 9 -6.85 9.82 6.32
N GLN A 10 -6.40 11.07 6.43
CA GLN A 10 -7.28 12.19 6.76
C GLN A 10 -8.31 12.47 5.67
N ILE A 11 -7.91 12.38 4.40
CA ILE A 11 -8.82 12.55 3.25
C ILE A 11 -9.86 11.43 3.21
N LEU A 12 -9.44 10.16 3.37
CA LEU A 12 -10.33 9.00 3.43
C LEU A 12 -11.41 9.17 4.52
N ALA A 13 -11.00 9.55 5.72
CA ALA A 13 -11.92 9.75 6.84
C ALA A 13 -12.87 10.92 6.60
N LYS A 14 -12.35 12.08 6.18
CA LYS A 14 -13.12 13.32 6.07
C LYS A 14 -14.06 13.34 4.85
N ASP A 15 -13.55 12.91 3.70
CA ASP A 15 -14.25 13.09 2.42
C ASP A 15 -15.07 11.85 2.03
N TYR A 16 -14.70 10.67 2.54
CA TYR A 16 -15.32 9.40 2.14
C TYR A 16 -15.87 8.59 3.32
N GLY A 17 -15.69 9.05 4.57
CA GLY A 17 -16.14 8.32 5.76
C GLY A 17 -15.42 6.99 5.98
N VAL A 18 -14.24 6.82 5.41
CA VAL A 18 -13.44 5.59 5.50
C VAL A 18 -12.42 5.73 6.63
N GLY A 19 -12.60 4.97 7.72
CA GLY A 19 -11.62 4.86 8.79
C GLY A 19 -10.39 4.04 8.38
N SER A 20 -9.26 4.22 9.09
CA SER A 20 -8.01 3.52 8.77
C SER A 20 -7.09 3.37 9.98
N ASP A 21 -6.40 2.23 10.06
CA ASP A 21 -5.21 2.06 10.90
C ASP A 21 -3.96 2.49 10.13
N VAL A 22 -3.14 3.37 10.71
CA VAL A 22 -1.94 3.92 10.05
C VAL A 22 -0.67 3.42 10.72
N TYR A 23 0.13 2.67 9.97
CA TYR A 23 1.36 2.04 10.46
C TYR A 23 2.62 2.76 9.93
N SER A 24 3.60 2.95 10.82
CA SER A 24 4.95 3.39 10.45
C SER A 24 5.86 2.18 10.30
N VAL A 25 6.14 1.77 9.07
CA VAL A 25 7.07 0.66 8.81
C VAL A 25 8.50 1.18 8.76
N THR A 26 9.26 0.91 9.81
CA THR A 26 10.67 1.32 9.94
C THR A 26 11.62 0.45 9.11
N SER A 27 11.27 -0.82 8.88
CA SER A 27 12.05 -1.73 8.03
C SER A 27 11.16 -2.82 7.43
N PHE A 28 10.82 -2.71 6.15
CA PHE A 28 10.13 -3.80 5.44
C PHE A 28 11.01 -5.04 5.29
N THR A 29 12.32 -4.86 5.13
CA THR A 29 13.26 -5.96 4.94
C THR A 29 13.36 -6.86 6.16
N GLU A 30 13.37 -6.29 7.37
CA GLU A 30 13.41 -7.09 8.59
C GLU A 30 12.07 -7.80 8.84
N LEU A 31 10.94 -7.16 8.51
CA LEU A 31 9.63 -7.82 8.57
C LEU A 31 9.52 -8.98 7.57
N ALA A 32 10.10 -8.83 6.37
CA ALA A 32 10.13 -9.92 5.40
C ALA A 32 10.99 -11.08 5.88
N ARG A 33 12.16 -10.81 6.47
CA ARG A 33 13.03 -11.85 7.06
C ARG A 33 12.35 -12.59 8.21
N ASP A 34 11.71 -11.86 9.12
CA ASP A 34 10.95 -12.45 10.23
C ASP A 34 9.82 -13.37 9.73
N GLY A 35 9.07 -12.95 8.72
CA GLY A 35 8.05 -13.78 8.09
C GLY A 35 8.64 -15.02 7.41
N GLN A 36 9.76 -14.89 6.72
CA GLN A 36 10.50 -16.02 6.12
C GLN A 36 10.96 -17.01 7.18
N ASP A 37 11.47 -16.52 8.31
CA ASP A 37 11.93 -17.36 9.43
C ASP A 37 10.77 -18.10 10.09
N CYS A 38 9.61 -17.44 10.27
CA CYS A 38 8.39 -18.07 10.78
C CYS A 38 7.91 -19.18 9.84
N GLU A 39 7.74 -18.90 8.55
CA GLU A 39 7.21 -19.88 7.60
C GLU A 39 8.18 -21.04 7.37
N ARG A 40 9.48 -20.76 7.31
CA ARG A 40 10.51 -21.81 7.28
C ARG A 40 10.40 -22.71 8.50
N TRP A 41 10.22 -22.13 9.69
CA TRP A 41 10.06 -22.92 10.91
C TRP A 41 8.76 -23.74 10.88
N ASN A 42 7.64 -23.13 10.52
CA ASN A 42 6.33 -23.79 10.42
C ASN A 42 6.35 -24.99 9.47
N MET A 43 6.98 -24.83 8.29
CA MET A 43 7.17 -25.91 7.31
C MET A 43 7.95 -27.09 7.90
N LEU A 44 8.93 -26.82 8.77
CA LEU A 44 9.80 -27.84 9.37
C LEU A 44 9.24 -28.44 10.67
N HIS A 45 8.17 -27.85 11.23
CA HIS A 45 7.57 -28.29 12.50
C HIS A 45 6.04 -28.46 12.33
N PRO A 46 5.59 -29.37 11.44
CA PRO A 46 4.17 -29.48 11.07
C PRO A 46 3.25 -29.98 12.20
N LEU A 47 3.82 -30.46 13.31
CA LEU A 47 3.08 -30.94 14.48
C LEU A 47 3.05 -29.92 15.62
N GLU A 48 3.76 -28.80 15.49
CA GLU A 48 3.80 -27.74 16.49
C GLU A 48 2.82 -26.61 16.13
N THR A 49 2.49 -25.77 17.11
CA THR A 49 1.70 -24.57 16.87
C THR A 49 2.48 -23.63 15.95
N PRO A 50 1.89 -23.21 14.80
CA PRO A 50 2.57 -22.30 13.88
C PRO A 50 2.96 -20.97 14.54
N ARG A 51 4.18 -20.51 14.24
CA ARG A 51 4.63 -19.16 14.53
C ARG A 51 3.90 -18.17 13.63
N VAL A 52 3.58 -17.01 14.19
CA VAL A 52 2.91 -15.92 13.46
C VAL A 52 3.95 -14.83 13.19
N PRO A 53 4.16 -14.40 11.93
CA PRO A 53 5.04 -13.28 11.60
C PRO A 53 4.67 -12.01 12.38
N TYR A 54 5.66 -11.21 12.80
CA TYR A 54 5.44 -10.00 13.58
C TYR A 54 4.52 -9.00 12.87
N ILE A 55 4.66 -8.85 11.55
CA ILE A 55 3.75 -8.02 10.75
C ILE A 55 2.28 -8.48 10.86
N ALA A 56 2.04 -9.79 10.91
CA ALA A 56 0.70 -10.36 11.10
C ALA A 56 0.17 -10.22 12.53
N GLN A 57 1.06 -10.03 13.52
CA GLN A 57 0.66 -9.73 14.90
C GLN A 57 0.25 -8.26 15.08
N VAL A 58 0.77 -7.36 14.24
CA VAL A 58 0.52 -5.91 14.32
C VAL A 58 -0.64 -5.48 13.41
N MET A 59 -0.74 -6.06 12.22
CA MET A 59 -1.79 -5.76 11.24
C MET A 59 -3.06 -6.58 11.49
N ASN A 60 -4.16 -6.17 10.85
CA ASN A 60 -5.42 -6.90 10.78
C ASN A 60 -5.77 -7.26 9.33
N ASP A 61 -6.94 -7.86 9.13
CA ASP A 61 -7.43 -8.39 7.85
C ASP A 61 -8.09 -7.34 6.94
N ALA A 62 -8.16 -6.08 7.36
CA ALA A 62 -8.71 -5.00 6.53
C ALA A 62 -7.83 -4.75 5.28
N PRO A 63 -8.42 -4.33 4.14
CA PRO A 63 -7.67 -4.03 2.93
C PRO A 63 -6.57 -3.00 3.18
N ALA A 64 -5.35 -3.34 2.75
CA ALA A 64 -4.16 -2.56 3.07
C ALA A 64 -3.55 -1.90 1.82
N VAL A 65 -2.99 -0.71 2.02
CA VAL A 65 -2.22 0.02 1.00
C VAL A 65 -0.88 0.44 1.60
N ALA A 66 0.22 0.08 0.93
CA ALA A 66 1.55 0.56 1.26
C ALA A 66 2.05 1.53 0.18
N SER A 67 2.75 2.58 0.59
CA SER A 67 3.42 3.52 -0.33
C SER A 67 4.79 3.88 0.23
N THR A 68 5.83 3.78 -0.61
CA THR A 68 7.22 4.03 -0.22
C THR A 68 7.95 4.88 -1.25
N ASP A 69 9.10 5.46 -0.87
CA ASP A 69 10.00 6.22 -1.76
C ASP A 69 11.01 5.29 -2.48
N TYR A 70 10.65 4.00 -2.58
CA TYR A 70 11.40 2.94 -3.25
C TYR A 70 10.49 2.25 -4.25
N MET A 71 11.06 1.42 -5.13
CA MET A 71 10.30 0.55 -6.02
C MET A 71 9.34 -0.36 -5.23
N LYS A 72 8.23 -0.76 -5.88
CA LYS A 72 7.15 -1.54 -5.26
C LYS A 72 7.64 -2.75 -4.49
N LEU A 73 8.61 -3.48 -5.04
CA LEU A 73 9.19 -4.68 -4.40
C LEU A 73 9.64 -4.45 -2.95
N PHE A 74 10.08 -3.24 -2.59
CA PHE A 74 10.48 -2.92 -1.22
C PHE A 74 9.35 -3.08 -0.20
N ALA A 75 8.11 -2.76 -0.56
CA ALA A 75 6.94 -3.01 0.29
C ALA A 75 6.21 -4.32 -0.10
N GLU A 76 6.39 -4.82 -1.32
CA GLU A 76 5.80 -6.08 -1.79
C GLU A 76 6.45 -7.32 -1.16
N GLN A 77 7.72 -7.23 -0.71
CA GLN A 77 8.44 -8.35 -0.10
C GLN A 77 7.78 -8.97 1.14
N VAL A 78 6.85 -8.26 1.80
CA VAL A 78 6.09 -8.77 2.95
C VAL A 78 4.73 -9.38 2.59
N ARG A 79 4.36 -9.43 1.30
CA ARG A 79 3.01 -9.81 0.84
C ARG A 79 2.49 -11.11 1.44
N THR A 80 3.33 -12.14 1.52
CA THR A 80 2.97 -13.46 2.09
C THR A 80 2.59 -13.39 3.57
N TYR A 81 3.08 -12.38 4.29
CA TYR A 81 2.97 -12.27 5.74
C TYR A 81 1.96 -11.20 6.17
N VAL A 82 1.42 -10.41 5.24
CA VAL A 82 0.34 -9.46 5.51
C VAL A 82 -0.96 -10.26 5.66
N PRO A 83 -1.69 -10.12 6.79
CA PRO A 83 -2.87 -10.96 7.08
C PRO A 83 -4.16 -10.52 6.33
N ALA A 84 -4.07 -9.50 5.46
CA ALA A 84 -5.18 -8.98 4.68
C ALA A 84 -5.28 -9.65 3.30
N ASP A 85 -6.51 -9.89 2.84
CA ASP A 85 -6.78 -10.46 1.51
C ASP A 85 -6.29 -9.54 0.38
N ASP A 86 -6.42 -8.23 0.56
CA ASP A 86 -5.96 -7.20 -0.37
C ASP A 86 -4.81 -6.37 0.25
N TYR A 87 -3.70 -6.28 -0.48
CA TYR A 87 -2.53 -5.48 -0.14
C TYR A 87 -1.95 -4.84 -1.41
N ARG A 88 -2.35 -3.59 -1.66
CA ARG A 88 -1.86 -2.78 -2.78
C ARG A 88 -0.56 -2.09 -2.42
N VAL A 89 0.39 -2.10 -3.35
CA VAL A 89 1.70 -1.46 -3.16
C VAL A 89 1.93 -0.39 -4.22
N LEU A 90 2.23 0.81 -3.74
CA LEU A 90 2.69 1.96 -4.51
C LEU A 90 4.20 2.15 -4.27
N GLY A 91 4.91 2.51 -5.33
CA GLY A 91 6.36 2.63 -5.29
C GLY A 91 6.90 3.37 -6.51
N THR A 92 8.11 3.88 -6.36
CA THR A 92 8.79 4.75 -7.33
C THR A 92 9.60 3.94 -8.35
N ASP A 93 8.97 2.95 -8.98
CA ASP A 93 9.58 2.20 -10.08
C ASP A 93 9.85 3.14 -11.28
N GLY A 94 11.04 3.03 -11.88
CA GLY A 94 11.45 3.84 -13.04
C GLY A 94 12.68 4.68 -12.78
N PHE A 95 13.17 5.35 -13.83
CA PHE A 95 14.33 6.23 -13.72
C PHE A 95 13.94 7.59 -13.13
N GLY A 96 14.82 8.12 -12.26
CA GLY A 96 14.66 9.45 -11.70
C GLY A 96 14.68 10.53 -12.79
N ARG A 97 13.95 11.63 -12.54
CA ARG A 97 13.95 12.85 -13.36
C ARG A 97 13.98 14.08 -12.47
N SER A 98 14.39 15.21 -13.03
CA SER A 98 14.46 16.49 -12.30
C SER A 98 13.10 17.16 -12.29
N ASP A 99 12.51 17.34 -11.11
CA ASP A 99 11.31 18.15 -10.90
C ASP A 99 11.14 18.47 -9.40
N SER A 100 10.10 19.22 -9.04
CA SER A 100 9.68 19.43 -7.66
C SER A 100 9.28 18.12 -6.99
N ARG A 101 9.36 18.09 -5.65
CA ARG A 101 8.93 16.92 -4.87
C ARG A 101 7.44 16.59 -5.01
N GLU A 102 6.62 17.56 -5.35
CA GLU A 102 5.18 17.36 -5.58
C GLU A 102 4.98 16.66 -6.92
N ASN A 103 5.51 17.25 -8.00
CA ASN A 103 5.44 16.69 -9.35
C ASN A 103 6.05 15.29 -9.43
N LEU A 104 7.20 15.04 -8.78
CA LEU A 104 7.80 13.70 -8.78
C LEU A 104 6.94 12.67 -8.06
N ARG A 105 6.28 13.01 -6.95
CA ARG A 105 5.45 12.04 -6.22
C ARG A 105 4.15 11.73 -6.95
N HIS A 106 3.60 12.72 -7.65
CA HIS A 106 2.47 12.51 -8.54
C HIS A 106 2.88 11.70 -9.77
N HIS A 107 4.04 12.00 -10.37
CA HIS A 107 4.61 11.25 -11.47
C HIS A 107 4.86 9.78 -11.11
N PHE A 108 5.47 9.51 -9.95
CA PHE A 108 5.74 8.14 -9.48
C PHE A 108 4.54 7.47 -8.80
N GLU A 109 3.39 8.15 -8.70
CA GLU A 109 2.14 7.54 -8.22
C GLU A 109 2.18 7.13 -6.73
N VAL A 110 2.89 7.92 -5.90
CA VAL A 110 3.14 7.62 -4.47
C VAL A 110 2.64 8.68 -3.49
N ASP A 111 2.05 9.77 -3.98
CA ASP A 111 1.47 10.82 -3.12
C ASP A 111 0.14 10.40 -2.46
N ALA A 112 -0.45 11.32 -1.68
CA ALA A 112 -1.69 11.07 -0.96
C ALA A 112 -2.87 10.71 -1.89
N SER A 113 -2.92 11.30 -3.09
CA SER A 113 -4.03 11.07 -4.02
C SER A 113 -4.09 9.64 -4.53
N TYR A 114 -2.94 9.08 -4.91
CA TYR A 114 -2.85 7.68 -5.33
C TYR A 114 -3.12 6.70 -4.19
N VAL A 115 -2.72 7.03 -2.96
CA VAL A 115 -3.06 6.22 -1.78
C VAL A 115 -4.58 6.19 -1.55
N VAL A 116 -5.27 7.34 -1.67
CA VAL A 116 -6.74 7.40 -1.56
C VAL A 116 -7.41 6.56 -2.65
N VAL A 117 -7.01 6.74 -3.91
CA VAL A 117 -7.59 5.97 -5.03
C VAL A 117 -7.33 4.47 -4.90
N ALA A 118 -6.12 4.08 -4.44
CA ALA A 118 -5.81 2.68 -4.19
C ALA A 118 -6.71 2.07 -3.10
N ALA A 119 -6.93 2.78 -1.99
CA ALA A 119 -7.77 2.32 -0.89
C ALA A 119 -9.24 2.21 -1.29
N LEU A 120 -9.81 3.27 -1.89
CA LEU A 120 -11.19 3.25 -2.41
C LEU A 120 -11.36 2.12 -3.45
N GLY A 121 -10.34 1.89 -4.28
CA GLY A 121 -10.33 0.81 -5.25
C GLY A 121 -10.45 -0.58 -4.63
N GLU A 122 -9.90 -0.85 -3.44
CA GLU A 122 -10.08 -2.14 -2.76
C GLU A 122 -11.47 -2.27 -2.14
N LEU A 123 -11.98 -1.21 -1.50
CA LEU A 123 -13.34 -1.21 -0.96
C LEU A 123 -14.39 -1.41 -2.08
N ALA A 124 -14.16 -0.81 -3.25
CA ALA A 124 -15.05 -0.99 -4.40
C ALA A 124 -15.04 -2.42 -4.95
N LYS A 125 -13.90 -3.14 -4.90
CA LYS A 125 -13.85 -4.57 -5.28
C LYS A 125 -14.64 -5.43 -4.31
N ARG A 126 -14.66 -5.08 -3.03
CA ARG A 126 -15.45 -5.75 -1.97
C ARG A 126 -16.93 -5.38 -2.00
N GLY A 127 -17.33 -4.41 -2.83
CA GLY A 127 -18.71 -3.94 -2.94
C GLY A 127 -19.14 -3.03 -1.79
N GLU A 128 -18.20 -2.53 -0.98
CA GLU A 128 -18.48 -1.63 0.14
C GLU A 128 -18.76 -0.19 -0.31
N ILE A 129 -18.24 0.18 -1.49
CA ILE A 129 -18.53 1.46 -2.15
C ILE A 129 -18.77 1.24 -3.65
N ASP A 130 -19.47 2.19 -4.29
CA ASP A 130 -19.66 2.17 -5.75
C ASP A 130 -18.34 2.48 -6.47
N LYS A 131 -18.05 1.76 -7.57
CA LYS A 131 -16.89 2.00 -8.43
C LYS A 131 -16.85 3.43 -8.99
N LYS A 132 -18.00 4.09 -9.13
CA LYS A 132 -18.11 5.51 -9.50
C LYS A 132 -17.38 6.42 -8.52
N VAL A 133 -17.39 6.13 -7.22
CA VAL A 133 -16.67 6.91 -6.20
C VAL A 133 -15.17 6.91 -6.49
N VAL A 134 -14.62 5.77 -6.92
CA VAL A 134 -13.21 5.64 -7.31
C VAL A 134 -12.92 6.46 -8.57
N ALA A 135 -13.80 6.40 -9.57
CA ALA A 135 -13.65 7.17 -10.82
C ALA A 135 -13.73 8.70 -10.56
N GLU A 136 -14.66 9.13 -9.71
CA GLU A 136 -14.78 10.52 -9.27
C GLU A 136 -13.54 10.98 -8.51
N ALA A 137 -12.96 10.12 -7.66
CA ALA A 137 -11.71 10.42 -6.95
C ALA A 137 -10.53 10.59 -7.93
N ILE A 138 -10.41 9.74 -8.96
CA ILE A 138 -9.38 9.88 -10.00
C ILE A 138 -9.48 11.25 -10.68
N THR A 139 -10.68 11.66 -11.09
CA THR A 139 -10.91 12.98 -11.69
C THR A 139 -10.66 14.11 -10.68
N LYS A 140 -11.15 13.99 -9.44
CA LYS A 140 -10.99 15.00 -8.37
C LYS A 140 -9.52 15.30 -8.07
N PHE A 141 -8.67 14.28 -8.10
CA PHE A 141 -7.25 14.42 -7.82
C PHE A 141 -6.37 14.65 -9.05
N ASN A 142 -6.99 14.90 -10.21
CA ASN A 142 -6.27 15.16 -11.46
C ASN A 142 -5.27 14.04 -11.83
N ILE A 143 -5.66 12.79 -11.56
CA ILE A 143 -4.85 11.61 -11.90
C ILE A 143 -5.11 11.27 -13.37
N ASP A 144 -4.04 11.29 -14.17
CA ASP A 144 -4.04 10.72 -15.51
C ASP A 144 -3.97 9.19 -15.40
N ALA A 145 -5.08 8.52 -15.73
CA ALA A 145 -5.19 7.06 -15.68
C ALA A 145 -4.52 6.37 -16.88
N ASP A 146 -4.29 7.10 -17.97
CA ASP A 146 -3.79 6.59 -19.25
C ASP A 146 -2.33 6.99 -19.53
N LYS A 147 -1.69 7.73 -18.62
CA LYS A 147 -0.25 8.03 -18.68
C LYS A 147 0.57 6.75 -18.75
N VAL A 148 1.73 6.85 -19.39
CA VAL A 148 2.71 5.76 -19.40
C VAL A 148 3.12 5.40 -17.97
N ASN A 149 3.21 4.10 -17.70
CA ASN A 149 3.67 3.59 -16.42
C ASN A 149 5.05 4.18 -16.07
N PRO A 150 5.29 4.69 -14.84
CA PRO A 150 6.56 5.34 -14.48
C PRO A 150 7.82 4.50 -14.74
N ARG A 151 7.71 3.16 -14.69
CA ARG A 151 8.81 2.24 -15.04
C ARG A 151 9.25 2.34 -16.50
N LEU A 152 8.34 2.73 -17.39
CA LEU A 152 8.53 2.83 -18.84
C LEU A 152 8.63 4.29 -19.34
N ALA A 153 8.59 5.25 -18.42
CA ALA A 153 8.48 6.69 -18.71
C ALA A 153 9.82 7.39 -18.92
#